data_AF-A0A925NUY6-F1
#
_entry.id   AF-A0A925NUY6-F1
#
_cell.length_a   1.000
_cell.length_b   1.000
_cell.length_c   1.000
_cell.angle_alpha   90.00
_cell.angle_beta   90.00
_cell.angle_gamma   90.00
#
_symmetry.space_group_name_H-M   'P 1'
#
loop_
_entity.id
_entity.type
_entity.pdbx_description
1 polymer ?
#
loop_
_entity_poly.entity_id
_entity_poly.type
_entity_poly.pdbx_seq_one_letter_code
_entity_poly.pdbx_strand_id
1 'polypeptide(L)'
;MGGLEGGMAILVTPPCVVFEDEHVLIANKPAGMNTHSPSPYAGEGIYEWLRHREPRWSQLAIVHRLDKETSGLLLFTKTPVANRSITQQFTAHEIQKSYRLITDREVPFEETTVRSCLVRAGEKYLSRPLHPGGDAAETRFRVVARAPGRVELTAEPVTGRTHQIRVHAASLGLPVLGDSLYGGTPFPRTCLHAASLRISHPVSGECCQFTMAVDFEADSRQVLRAAVVDPAFTNAWRLLHGAADGWPGWYVERLGEFILSQAEFALSPDHLARLEKFKSSLGARGVYHKSLNRRVRAASTEQSSPQLVLGEAAPERFTILENGLNFEASFGEGYSYGLFLDQRDNRRRLLTGHVAADFELSLSADSEVLNTFAYTCGFSVCAARAGARVTSLDLSRKYLDWGRRNFLLNAIDSSGHEFIYGDAFDWLRRFAKKGRLFDLVILDPPTFSQSKAGGVFRAQKDYGELVTAALPV
;
A
#
# COMPACT_ATOMS: atom_id res chain seq x y z
N MET A 1 16.90 -26.22 -10.96
CA MET A 1 17.29 -25.73 -12.30
C MET A 1 16.24 -26.20 -13.29
N GLY A 2 15.29 -25.32 -13.59
CA GLY A 2 14.27 -25.44 -14.62
C GLY A 2 13.99 -24.02 -15.09
N GLY A 3 14.16 -23.77 -16.38
CA GLY A 3 14.27 -22.44 -16.97
C GLY A 3 13.01 -21.60 -16.78
N LEU A 4 13.22 -20.34 -16.40
CA LEU A 4 12.25 -19.25 -16.56
C LEU A 4 12.23 -18.87 -18.05
N GLU A 5 11.58 -19.69 -18.87
CA GLU A 5 11.26 -19.34 -20.25
C GLU A 5 10.02 -18.44 -20.29
N GLY A 6 10.17 -17.28 -20.93
CA GLY A 6 9.09 -16.57 -21.61
C GLY A 6 8.02 -15.90 -20.75
N GLY A 7 8.22 -14.61 -20.41
CA GLY A 7 7.12 -13.67 -20.16
C GLY A 7 6.17 -14.01 -19.01
N MET A 8 6.65 -14.55 -17.90
CA MET A 8 5.84 -14.64 -16.69
C MET A 8 5.74 -13.28 -16.02
N ALA A 9 4.63 -12.60 -16.29
CA ALA A 9 4.17 -11.46 -15.53
C ALA A 9 4.24 -11.81 -14.03
N ILE A 10 4.97 -11.00 -13.27
CA ILE A 10 4.94 -11.01 -11.80
C ILE A 10 3.57 -10.42 -11.42
N LEU A 11 2.48 -11.11 -11.77
CA LEU A 11 1.11 -10.78 -11.36
C LEU A 11 0.94 -11.26 -9.93
N VAL A 12 1.55 -10.54 -9.00
CA VAL A 12 1.44 -10.84 -7.57
C VAL A 12 0.05 -10.41 -7.16
N THR A 13 -0.83 -11.40 -6.94
CA THR A 13 -2.11 -11.16 -6.27
C THR A 13 -1.81 -10.65 -4.86
N PRO A 14 -2.16 -9.40 -4.51
CA PRO A 14 -1.82 -8.85 -3.21
C PRO A 14 -2.60 -9.56 -2.11
N PRO A 15 -2.10 -9.59 -0.86
CA PRO A 15 -2.71 -10.38 0.21
C PRO A 15 -4.16 -9.99 0.55
N CYS A 16 -4.59 -8.78 0.19
CA CYS A 16 -5.97 -8.35 0.38
C CYS A 16 -6.97 -9.03 -0.58
N VAL A 17 -6.54 -9.62 -1.70
CA VAL A 17 -7.44 -10.34 -2.60
C VAL A 17 -7.66 -11.76 -2.05
N VAL A 18 -8.90 -12.04 -1.67
CA VAL A 18 -9.33 -13.30 -1.04
C VAL A 18 -9.73 -14.33 -2.08
N PHE A 19 -10.35 -13.87 -3.16
CA PHE A 19 -10.81 -14.71 -4.26
C PHE A 19 -10.85 -13.89 -5.54
N GLU A 20 -10.50 -14.51 -6.65
CA GLU A 20 -10.61 -13.94 -7.98
C GLU A 20 -10.88 -15.06 -8.99
N ASP A 21 -11.87 -14.84 -9.86
CA ASP A 21 -12.06 -15.61 -11.09
C ASP A 21 -12.21 -14.66 -12.29
N GLU A 22 -12.75 -15.14 -13.41
CA GLU A 22 -12.99 -14.33 -14.61
C GLU A 22 -13.99 -13.18 -14.36
N HIS A 23 -14.97 -13.39 -13.49
CA HIS A 23 -16.18 -12.57 -13.36
C HIS A 23 -16.21 -11.70 -12.10
N VAL A 24 -15.63 -12.15 -11.00
CA VAL A 24 -15.69 -11.49 -9.69
C VAL A 24 -14.34 -11.44 -9.00
N LEU A 25 -14.19 -10.46 -8.11
CA LEU A 25 -13.05 -10.32 -7.20
C LEU A 25 -13.57 -10.01 -5.80
N ILE A 26 -13.13 -10.78 -4.81
CA ILE A 26 -13.40 -10.53 -3.39
C ILE A 26 -12.13 -10.00 -2.74
N ALA A 27 -12.19 -8.81 -2.16
CA ALA A 27 -11.09 -8.23 -1.40
C ALA A 27 -11.45 -8.13 0.10
N ASN A 28 -10.49 -8.36 0.97
CA ASN A 28 -10.54 -7.99 2.38
C ASN A 28 -10.04 -6.56 2.53
N LYS A 29 -10.95 -5.59 2.56
CA LYS A 29 -10.61 -4.17 2.72
C LYS A 29 -10.10 -3.93 4.15
N PRO A 30 -8.90 -3.37 4.35
CA PRO A 30 -8.44 -2.99 5.69
C PRO A 30 -9.27 -1.81 6.25
N ALA A 31 -9.26 -1.66 7.58
CA ALA A 31 -9.84 -0.49 8.23
C ALA A 31 -8.99 0.75 7.95
N GLY A 32 -9.64 1.91 7.83
CA GLY A 32 -8.99 3.20 7.53
C GLY A 32 -8.80 3.47 6.04
N MET A 33 -9.04 2.50 5.16
CA MET A 33 -9.00 2.66 3.70
C MET A 33 -10.42 2.87 3.14
N ASN A 34 -10.61 3.84 2.25
CA ASN A 34 -11.90 4.04 1.59
C ASN A 34 -12.21 2.91 0.59
N THR A 35 -13.49 2.71 0.27
CA THR A 35 -13.86 1.83 -0.85
C THR A 35 -13.40 2.44 -2.18
N HIS A 36 -13.72 3.71 -2.42
CA HIS A 36 -13.28 4.51 -3.55
C HIS A 36 -12.83 5.88 -3.06
N SER A 37 -12.08 6.63 -3.86
CA SER A 37 -11.63 7.96 -3.48
C SER A 37 -12.83 8.89 -3.25
N PRO A 38 -12.92 9.57 -2.08
CA PRO A 38 -14.06 10.43 -1.76
C PRO A 38 -14.02 11.78 -2.49
N SER A 39 -12.89 12.17 -3.06
CA SER A 39 -12.72 13.40 -3.85
C SER A 39 -11.49 13.30 -4.77
N PRO A 40 -11.36 14.13 -5.82
CA PRO A 40 -10.22 14.05 -6.75
C PRO A 40 -8.83 14.23 -6.12
N TYR A 41 -8.77 14.85 -4.94
CA TYR A 41 -7.52 15.13 -4.22
C TYR A 41 -7.29 14.20 -3.03
N ALA A 42 -8.25 13.32 -2.72
CA ALA A 42 -8.09 12.34 -1.67
C ALA A 42 -7.25 11.15 -2.18
N GLY A 43 -6.53 10.52 -1.25
CA GLY A 43 -5.80 9.29 -1.54
C GLY A 43 -6.73 8.19 -2.05
N GLU A 44 -6.15 7.23 -2.78
CA GLU A 44 -6.85 6.09 -3.37
C GLU A 44 -7.67 5.31 -2.33
N GLY A 45 -8.87 4.88 -2.73
CA GLY A 45 -9.55 3.78 -2.08
C GLY A 45 -9.01 2.44 -2.59
N ILE A 46 -9.45 1.34 -1.98
CA ILE A 46 -9.05 -0.01 -2.44
C ILE A 46 -9.44 -0.25 -3.91
N TYR A 47 -10.53 0.37 -4.37
CA TYR A 47 -10.96 0.30 -5.77
C TYR A 47 -9.91 0.88 -6.73
N GLU A 48 -9.51 2.14 -6.56
CA GLU A 48 -8.49 2.76 -7.41
C GLU A 48 -7.15 2.05 -7.26
N TRP A 49 -6.78 1.72 -6.02
CA TRP A 49 -5.53 1.04 -5.71
C TRP A 49 -5.39 -0.30 -6.45
N LEU A 50 -6.44 -1.14 -6.47
CA LEU A 50 -6.47 -2.38 -7.25
C LEU A 50 -6.38 -2.09 -8.75
N ARG A 51 -7.18 -1.15 -9.26
CA ARG A 51 -7.19 -0.78 -10.69
C ARG A 51 -5.84 -0.29 -11.20
N HIS A 52 -5.04 0.35 -10.34
CA HIS A 52 -3.70 0.85 -10.66
C HIS A 52 -2.60 -0.19 -10.44
N ARG A 53 -2.91 -1.35 -9.86
CA ARG A 53 -1.93 -2.41 -9.56
C ARG A 53 -1.72 -3.35 -10.74
N GLU A 54 -2.77 -3.73 -11.44
CA GLU A 54 -2.69 -4.71 -12.52
C GLU A 54 -3.65 -4.39 -13.67
N PRO A 55 -3.24 -4.57 -14.94
CA PRO A 55 -4.11 -4.34 -16.11
C PRO A 55 -5.41 -5.14 -16.04
N ARG A 56 -5.36 -6.39 -15.56
CA ARG A 56 -6.53 -7.28 -15.43
C ARG A 56 -7.62 -6.75 -14.48
N TRP A 57 -7.32 -5.75 -13.66
CA TRP A 57 -8.26 -5.11 -12.74
C TRP A 57 -8.71 -3.74 -13.22
N SER A 58 -8.22 -3.24 -14.36
CA SER A 58 -8.56 -1.91 -14.90
C SER A 58 -10.08 -1.67 -15.08
N GLN A 59 -10.85 -2.74 -15.31
CA GLN A 59 -12.30 -2.73 -15.55
C GLN A 59 -13.14 -3.18 -14.35
N LEU A 60 -12.59 -3.22 -13.13
CA LEU A 60 -13.37 -3.51 -11.94
C LEU A 60 -14.56 -2.54 -11.82
N ALA A 61 -15.69 -3.04 -11.31
CA ALA A 61 -16.87 -2.23 -11.01
C ALA A 61 -17.35 -2.45 -9.57
N ILE A 62 -17.73 -1.34 -8.92
CA ILE A 62 -18.23 -1.30 -7.54
C ILE A 62 -19.73 -1.68 -7.55
N VAL A 63 -20.08 -2.69 -6.76
CA VAL A 63 -21.49 -3.14 -6.59
C VAL A 63 -22.02 -2.88 -5.17
N HIS A 64 -21.13 -2.70 -4.20
CA HIS A 64 -21.44 -2.27 -2.84
C HIS A 64 -20.22 -1.62 -2.22
N ARG A 65 -20.39 -0.97 -1.06
CA ARG A 65 -19.32 -0.23 -0.39
C ARG A 65 -19.29 -0.53 1.10
N LEU A 66 -18.09 -0.47 1.66
CA LEU A 66 -17.85 -0.41 3.09
C LEU A 66 -17.39 1.00 3.47
N ASP A 67 -17.79 1.44 4.66
CA ASP A 67 -17.27 2.68 5.26
C ASP A 67 -15.75 2.62 5.40
N LYS A 68 -15.08 3.78 5.44
CA LYS A 68 -13.63 3.90 5.62
C LYS A 68 -13.12 3.06 6.79
N GLU A 69 -13.76 3.20 7.95
CA GLU A 69 -13.33 2.54 9.20
C GLU A 69 -13.75 1.06 9.30
N THR A 70 -14.69 0.61 8.46
CA THR A 70 -15.15 -0.78 8.45
C THR A 70 -14.20 -1.63 7.63
N SER A 71 -13.67 -2.73 8.18
CA SER A 71 -12.86 -3.68 7.40
C SER A 71 -13.68 -4.86 6.89
N GLY A 72 -13.12 -5.70 6.03
CA GLY A 72 -13.70 -6.98 5.64
C GLY A 72 -14.05 -7.12 4.17
N LEU A 73 -14.85 -8.14 3.87
CA LEU A 73 -15.12 -8.62 2.52
C LEU A 73 -15.86 -7.57 1.67
N LEU A 74 -15.29 -7.31 0.50
CA LEU A 74 -15.78 -6.38 -0.51
C LEU A 74 -15.70 -7.05 -1.89
N LEU A 75 -16.87 -7.40 -2.43
CA LEU A 75 -17.07 -7.85 -3.80
C LEU A 75 -16.96 -6.71 -4.84
N PHE A 76 -16.18 -6.99 -5.88
CA PHE A 76 -16.13 -6.27 -7.15
C PHE A 76 -16.52 -7.21 -8.30
N THR A 77 -17.04 -6.63 -9.38
CA THR A 77 -17.33 -7.36 -10.63
C THR A 77 -16.32 -6.98 -11.70
N LYS A 78 -15.91 -7.96 -12.51
CA LYS A 78 -14.90 -7.80 -13.58
C LYS A 78 -15.51 -7.76 -14.99
N THR A 79 -16.74 -8.23 -15.14
CA THR A 79 -17.42 -8.32 -16.45
C THR A 79 -18.82 -7.69 -16.41
N PRO A 80 -19.35 -7.22 -17.56
CA PRO A 80 -20.71 -6.68 -17.64
C PRO A 80 -21.80 -7.69 -17.23
N VAL A 81 -21.62 -8.98 -17.54
CA VAL A 81 -22.55 -10.05 -17.15
C VAL A 81 -22.58 -10.19 -15.63
N ALA A 82 -21.40 -10.22 -15.00
CA ALA A 82 -21.28 -10.27 -13.55
C ALA A 82 -21.91 -9.04 -12.88
N ASN A 83 -21.65 -7.85 -13.40
CA ASN A 83 -22.19 -6.62 -12.87
C ASN A 83 -23.73 -6.61 -12.86
N ARG A 84 -24.36 -7.01 -13.98
CA ARG A 84 -25.83 -7.12 -14.06
C ARG A 84 -26.39 -8.11 -13.05
N SER A 85 -25.86 -9.34 -13.02
CA SER A 85 -26.34 -10.41 -12.15
C SER A 85 -26.20 -10.05 -10.67
N ILE A 86 -25.01 -9.60 -10.24
CA ILE A 86 -24.76 -9.23 -8.84
C ILE A 86 -25.59 -8.01 -8.42
N THR A 87 -25.77 -7.02 -9.29
CA THR A 87 -26.63 -5.86 -9.00
C THR A 87 -28.09 -6.28 -8.78
N GLN A 88 -28.57 -7.23 -9.59
CA GLN A 88 -29.90 -7.81 -9.42
C GLN A 88 -30.01 -8.55 -8.09
N GLN A 89 -29.03 -9.38 -7.71
CA GLN A 89 -29.03 -10.07 -6.41
C GLN A 89 -29.01 -9.10 -5.22
N PHE A 90 -28.30 -7.97 -5.32
CA PHE A 90 -28.36 -6.90 -4.29
C PHE A 90 -29.76 -6.26 -4.21
N THR A 91 -30.39 -6.00 -5.36
CA THR A 91 -31.71 -5.37 -5.44
C THR A 91 -32.81 -6.31 -4.94
N ALA A 92 -32.67 -7.61 -5.21
CA ALA A 92 -33.58 -8.66 -4.74
C ALA A 92 -33.33 -9.10 -3.29
N HIS A 93 -32.32 -8.53 -2.61
CA HIS A 93 -31.92 -8.91 -1.24
C HIS A 93 -31.53 -10.40 -1.09
N GLU A 94 -31.00 -11.01 -2.15
CA GLU A 94 -30.58 -12.42 -2.17
C GLU A 94 -29.17 -12.62 -1.60
N ILE A 95 -28.35 -11.57 -1.64
CA ILE A 95 -27.00 -11.57 -1.08
C ILE A 95 -27.06 -11.53 0.43
N GLN A 96 -26.45 -12.52 1.07
CA GLN A 96 -26.36 -12.58 2.54
C GLN A 96 -25.01 -12.01 2.99
N LYS A 97 -25.06 -11.10 3.95
CA LYS A 97 -23.88 -10.50 4.58
C LYS A 97 -24.00 -10.64 6.08
N SER A 98 -22.92 -11.05 6.74
CA SER A 98 -22.83 -11.04 8.20
C SER A 98 -21.58 -10.31 8.63
N TYR A 99 -21.74 -9.39 9.58
CA TYR A 99 -20.69 -8.57 10.14
C TYR A 99 -20.39 -9.01 11.56
N ARG A 100 -19.15 -8.79 12.02
CA ARG A 100 -18.76 -8.90 13.43
C ARG A 100 -18.55 -7.50 14.00
N LEU A 101 -19.02 -7.30 15.23
CA LEU A 101 -18.78 -6.06 15.96
C LEU A 101 -18.59 -6.30 17.45
N ILE A 102 -17.89 -5.38 18.11
CA ILE A 102 -17.74 -5.37 19.57
C ILE A 102 -18.42 -4.11 20.12
N THR A 103 -19.15 -4.26 21.22
CA THR A 103 -19.59 -3.15 22.07
C THR A 103 -19.06 -3.35 23.49
N ASP A 104 -18.82 -2.25 24.22
CA ASP A 104 -18.44 -2.26 25.64
C ASP A 104 -19.65 -2.07 26.57
N ARG A 105 -20.86 -2.15 26.02
CA ARG A 105 -22.12 -2.03 26.75
C ARG A 105 -22.68 -3.40 27.11
N GLU A 106 -23.49 -3.42 28.15
CA GLU A 106 -24.25 -4.61 28.52
C GLU A 106 -25.34 -4.88 27.47
N VAL A 107 -25.42 -6.12 27.00
CA VAL A 107 -26.39 -6.55 25.98
C VAL A 107 -27.47 -7.40 26.64
N PRO A 108 -28.73 -6.90 26.75
CA PRO A 108 -29.80 -7.56 27.50
C PRO A 108 -30.58 -8.63 26.69
N PHE A 109 -30.01 -9.09 25.57
CA PHE A 109 -30.62 -10.07 24.68
C PHE A 109 -29.57 -11.04 24.11
N GLU A 110 -30.00 -12.18 23.61
CA GLU A 110 -29.16 -13.09 22.80
C GLU A 110 -29.35 -12.83 21.30
N GLU A 111 -30.56 -12.47 20.87
CA GLU A 111 -30.88 -12.05 19.50
C GLU A 111 -31.91 -10.92 19.52
N THR A 112 -31.79 -9.97 18.59
CA THR A 112 -32.79 -8.91 18.38
C THR A 112 -32.82 -8.45 16.93
N THR A 113 -33.93 -7.85 16.51
CA THR A 113 -34.07 -7.24 15.18
C THR A 113 -34.47 -5.79 15.32
N VAL A 114 -33.73 -4.89 14.67
CA VAL A 114 -34.03 -3.46 14.64
C VAL A 114 -34.56 -3.09 13.27
N ARG A 115 -35.73 -2.45 13.24
CA ARG A 115 -36.36 -1.87 12.04
C ARG A 115 -36.58 -0.38 12.26
N SER A 116 -36.04 0.45 11.39
CA SER A 116 -36.21 1.91 11.46
C SER A 116 -36.04 2.55 10.07
N CYS A 117 -36.48 3.80 9.90
CA CYS A 117 -36.07 4.61 8.76
C CYS A 117 -34.80 5.38 9.12
N LEU A 118 -33.80 5.34 8.24
CA LEU A 118 -32.55 6.08 8.43
C LEU A 118 -32.62 7.44 7.74
N VAL A 119 -32.49 8.50 8.53
CA VAL A 119 -32.57 9.88 8.02
C VAL A 119 -31.22 10.55 8.18
N ARG A 120 -30.70 11.13 7.09
CA ARG A 120 -29.43 11.87 7.12
C ARG A 120 -29.57 13.14 7.97
N ALA A 121 -28.63 13.36 8.88
CA ALA A 121 -28.52 14.55 9.73
C ALA A 121 -27.04 15.00 9.76
N GLY A 122 -26.69 15.91 8.86
CA GLY A 122 -25.30 16.33 8.63
C GLY A 122 -24.43 15.17 8.13
N GLU A 123 -23.38 14.85 8.90
CA GLU A 123 -22.46 13.74 8.64
C GLU A 123 -22.94 12.39 9.20
N LYS A 124 -24.02 12.40 10.00
CA LYS A 124 -24.59 11.20 10.64
C LYS A 124 -25.91 10.81 10.00
N TYR A 125 -26.37 9.63 10.37
CA TYR A 125 -27.72 9.15 10.13
C TYR A 125 -28.42 8.91 11.46
N LEU A 126 -29.71 9.20 11.54
CA LEU A 126 -30.53 8.99 12.72
C LEU A 126 -31.53 7.87 12.46
N SER A 127 -31.71 7.01 13.46
CA SER A 127 -32.82 6.04 13.49
C SER A 127 -34.11 6.78 13.83
N ARG A 128 -35.13 6.65 12.97
CA ARG A 128 -36.47 7.20 13.15
C ARG A 128 -37.53 6.11 12.99
N PRO A 129 -38.72 6.26 13.61
CA PRO A 129 -39.83 5.36 13.36
C PRO A 129 -40.12 5.20 11.86
N LEU A 130 -40.63 4.02 11.48
CA LEU A 130 -41.01 3.73 10.10
C LEU A 130 -42.09 4.72 9.64
N HIS A 131 -41.91 5.28 8.45
CA HIS A 131 -42.86 6.18 7.83
C HIS A 131 -42.85 6.03 6.30
N PRO A 132 -43.97 6.33 5.62
CA PRO A 132 -44.03 6.30 4.16
C PRO A 132 -42.96 7.20 3.53
N GLY A 133 -42.25 6.68 2.52
CA GLY A 133 -41.19 7.41 1.81
C GLY A 133 -39.84 7.48 2.53
N GLY A 134 -39.74 6.98 3.77
CA GLY A 134 -38.47 6.90 4.48
C GLY A 134 -37.59 5.73 4.03
N ASP A 135 -36.27 5.89 4.13
CA ASP A 135 -35.30 4.82 3.84
C ASP A 135 -35.35 3.73 4.92
N ALA A 136 -36.27 2.79 4.78
CA ALA A 136 -36.41 1.67 5.68
C ALA A 136 -35.13 0.82 5.72
N ALA A 137 -34.76 0.42 6.93
CA ALA A 137 -33.62 -0.42 7.22
C ALA A 137 -33.97 -1.50 8.25
N GLU A 138 -33.41 -2.69 8.07
CA GLU A 138 -33.54 -3.83 8.99
C GLU A 138 -32.18 -4.47 9.25
N THR A 139 -31.81 -4.61 10.53
CA THR A 139 -30.61 -5.35 10.95
C THR A 139 -30.97 -6.36 12.03
N ARG A 140 -30.46 -7.59 11.89
CA ARG A 140 -30.57 -8.64 12.90
C ARG A 140 -29.25 -8.73 13.65
N PHE A 141 -29.30 -8.68 14.97
CA PHE A 141 -28.14 -8.80 15.84
C PHE A 141 -28.23 -10.08 16.65
N ARG A 142 -27.11 -10.78 16.81
CA ARG A 142 -27.00 -11.96 17.68
C ARG A 142 -25.70 -11.91 18.47
N VAL A 143 -25.74 -12.24 19.75
CA VAL A 143 -24.55 -12.35 20.59
C VAL A 143 -23.74 -13.57 20.16
N VAL A 144 -22.44 -13.39 20.01
CA VAL A 144 -21.50 -14.47 19.69
C VAL A 144 -20.71 -14.87 20.92
N ALA A 145 -20.21 -13.89 21.67
CA ALA A 145 -19.37 -14.10 22.84
C ALA A 145 -19.52 -12.95 23.83
N ARG A 146 -19.38 -13.27 25.12
CA ARG A 146 -19.35 -12.30 26.22
C ARG A 146 -18.01 -12.41 26.93
N ALA A 147 -17.35 -11.27 27.10
CA ALA A 147 -16.12 -11.13 27.87
C ALA A 147 -16.28 -9.98 28.88
N PRO A 148 -15.46 -9.91 29.95
CA PRO A 148 -15.51 -8.79 30.89
C PRO A 148 -15.38 -7.44 30.16
N GLY A 149 -16.42 -6.61 30.28
CA GLY A 149 -16.48 -5.28 29.67
C GLY A 149 -16.64 -5.24 28.15
N ARG A 150 -16.86 -6.39 27.48
CA ARG A 150 -17.01 -6.45 26.01
C ARG A 150 -17.97 -7.56 25.59
N VAL A 151 -18.88 -7.24 24.68
CA VAL A 151 -19.76 -8.22 24.05
C VAL A 151 -19.52 -8.18 22.55
N GLU A 152 -19.31 -9.35 21.97
CA GLU A 152 -19.19 -9.51 20.52
C GLU A 152 -20.52 -9.95 19.93
N LEU A 153 -20.94 -9.29 18.86
CA LEU A 153 -22.18 -9.56 18.15
C LEU A 153 -21.92 -9.82 16.67
N THR A 154 -22.76 -10.66 16.07
CA THR A 154 -22.99 -10.62 14.62
C THR A 154 -24.07 -9.61 14.29
N ALA A 155 -23.93 -8.93 13.15
CA ALA A 155 -24.95 -8.06 12.57
C ALA A 155 -25.21 -8.43 11.11
N GLU A 156 -26.45 -8.77 10.79
CA GLU A 156 -26.91 -9.12 9.45
C GLU A 156 -27.82 -7.99 8.92
N PRO A 157 -27.30 -7.10 8.07
CA PRO A 157 -28.10 -6.06 7.46
C PRO A 157 -28.91 -6.66 6.29
N VAL A 158 -30.23 -6.80 6.50
CA VAL A 158 -31.16 -7.32 5.48
C VAL A 158 -31.29 -6.30 4.33
N THR A 159 -31.37 -5.02 4.71
CA THR A 159 -31.25 -3.89 3.79
C THR A 159 -29.79 -3.43 3.64
N GLY A 160 -29.49 -2.54 2.69
CA GLY A 160 -28.13 -2.05 2.44
C GLY A 160 -27.97 -0.53 2.56
N ARG A 161 -28.28 0.06 3.72
CA ARG A 161 -28.21 1.52 3.92
C ARG A 161 -26.86 1.99 4.50
N THR A 162 -26.48 3.22 4.18
CA THR A 162 -25.26 3.85 4.71
C THR A 162 -25.29 3.89 6.25
N HIS A 163 -24.19 3.51 6.89
CA HIS A 163 -24.02 3.44 8.35
C HIS A 163 -25.05 2.56 9.09
N GLN A 164 -25.85 1.75 8.40
CA GLN A 164 -27.03 1.09 8.98
C GLN A 164 -26.75 0.32 10.29
N ILE A 165 -25.74 -0.53 10.28
CA ILE A 165 -25.37 -1.34 11.46
C ILE A 165 -25.00 -0.43 12.63
N ARG A 166 -24.20 0.61 12.37
CA ARG A 166 -23.70 1.56 13.37
C ARG A 166 -24.84 2.36 13.99
N VAL A 167 -25.76 2.85 13.17
CA VAL A 167 -26.96 3.60 13.62
C VAL A 167 -27.88 2.70 14.44
N HIS A 168 -28.16 1.49 13.97
CA HIS A 168 -29.03 0.55 14.69
C HIS A 168 -28.42 0.11 16.02
N ALA A 169 -27.13 -0.21 16.04
CA ALA A 169 -26.41 -0.57 17.26
C ALA A 169 -26.45 0.58 18.28
N ALA A 170 -26.20 1.82 17.85
CA ALA A 170 -26.32 2.99 18.72
C ALA A 170 -27.76 3.25 19.19
N SER A 171 -28.77 3.00 18.35
CA SER A 171 -30.19 3.15 18.74
C SER A 171 -30.64 2.14 19.79
N LEU A 172 -29.96 1.00 19.90
CA LEU A 172 -30.13 0.02 20.98
C LEU A 172 -29.39 0.43 22.26
N GLY A 173 -28.65 1.54 22.27
CA GLY A 173 -27.74 1.89 23.36
C GLY A 173 -26.44 1.07 23.35
N LEU A 174 -26.12 0.41 22.24
CA LEU A 174 -24.98 -0.51 22.08
C LEU A 174 -24.02 -0.02 20.98
N PRO A 175 -23.50 1.22 21.04
CA PRO A 175 -22.63 1.73 19.99
C PRO A 175 -21.40 0.82 19.81
N VAL A 176 -20.92 0.76 18.57
CA VAL A 176 -19.75 -0.04 18.20
C VAL A 176 -18.50 0.56 18.86
N LEU A 177 -17.67 -0.28 19.47
CA LEU A 177 -16.40 0.13 20.08
C LEU A 177 -15.49 0.79 19.03
N GLY A 178 -14.90 1.94 19.36
CA GLY A 178 -14.11 2.75 18.44
C GLY A 178 -14.91 3.54 17.40
N ASP A 179 -16.24 3.56 17.49
CA ASP A 179 -17.09 4.39 16.63
C ASP A 179 -17.34 5.78 17.22
N SER A 180 -16.42 6.71 16.95
CA SER A 180 -16.53 8.10 17.42
C SER A 180 -17.76 8.83 16.87
N LEU A 181 -18.29 8.41 15.72
CA LEU A 181 -19.45 9.05 15.09
C LEU A 181 -20.74 8.69 15.82
N TYR A 182 -20.87 7.46 16.33
CA TYR A 182 -22.09 6.96 16.95
C TYR A 182 -21.99 6.74 18.47
N GLY A 183 -21.00 7.35 19.13
CA GLY A 183 -20.89 7.37 20.59
C GLY A 183 -20.21 6.14 21.19
N GLY A 184 -19.46 5.40 20.38
CA GLY A 184 -18.60 4.31 20.83
C GLY A 184 -17.44 4.83 21.67
N THR A 185 -17.05 4.05 22.67
CA THR A 185 -15.86 4.33 23.48
C THR A 185 -14.60 4.33 22.59
N PRO A 186 -13.65 5.26 22.76
CA PRO A 186 -12.44 5.31 21.96
C PRO A 186 -11.67 3.99 21.95
N PHE A 187 -11.24 3.58 20.76
CA PHE A 187 -10.45 2.38 20.52
C PHE A 187 -9.57 2.61 19.28
N PRO A 188 -8.43 1.91 19.10
CA PRO A 188 -7.52 2.16 17.98
C PRO A 188 -8.13 2.04 16.58
N ARG A 189 -9.30 1.41 16.47
CA ARG A 189 -10.09 1.27 15.23
C ARG A 189 -11.57 1.12 15.57
N THR A 190 -12.45 1.36 14.60
CA THR A 190 -13.85 0.91 14.72
C THR A 190 -13.90 -0.61 14.66
N CYS A 191 -14.48 -1.24 15.67
CA CYS A 191 -14.65 -2.68 15.79
C CYS A 191 -15.87 -3.14 15.00
N LEU A 192 -15.85 -2.94 13.67
CA LEU A 192 -16.85 -3.44 12.73
C LEU A 192 -16.15 -4.09 11.54
N HIS A 193 -16.55 -5.32 11.22
CA HIS A 193 -15.93 -6.13 10.18
C HIS A 193 -16.97 -6.88 9.33
N ALA A 194 -16.92 -6.75 8.01
CA ALA A 194 -17.70 -7.56 7.08
C ALA A 194 -17.10 -8.98 6.99
N ALA A 195 -17.60 -9.88 7.84
CA ALA A 195 -16.98 -11.16 8.12
C ALA A 195 -17.39 -12.29 7.16
N SER A 196 -18.58 -12.23 6.58
CA SER A 196 -19.01 -13.20 5.57
C SER A 196 -19.87 -12.59 4.49
N LEU A 197 -19.76 -13.16 3.29
CA LEU A 197 -20.51 -12.82 2.11
C LEU A 197 -20.94 -14.09 1.40
N ARG A 198 -22.23 -14.25 1.13
CA ARG A 198 -22.78 -15.31 0.29
C ARG A 198 -23.46 -14.72 -0.92
N ILE A 199 -23.12 -15.23 -2.10
CA ILE A 199 -23.68 -14.86 -3.40
C ILE A 199 -24.04 -16.10 -4.20
N SER A 200 -24.90 -15.94 -5.21
CA SER A 200 -24.94 -16.87 -6.34
C SER A 200 -23.92 -16.41 -7.39
N HIS A 201 -23.03 -17.29 -7.82
CA HIS A 201 -22.02 -16.96 -8.81
C HIS A 201 -22.71 -16.48 -10.10
N PRO A 202 -22.31 -15.33 -10.68
CA PRO A 202 -23.13 -14.64 -11.68
C PRO A 202 -23.32 -15.40 -13.00
N VAL A 203 -22.50 -16.41 -13.27
CA VAL A 203 -22.56 -17.20 -14.51
C VAL A 203 -22.95 -18.65 -14.25
N SER A 204 -22.34 -19.31 -13.27
CA SER A 204 -22.64 -20.73 -12.97
C SER A 204 -23.88 -20.91 -12.09
N GLY A 205 -24.33 -19.87 -11.38
CA GLY A 205 -25.44 -19.95 -10.43
C GLY A 205 -25.09 -20.63 -9.10
N GLU A 206 -23.89 -21.22 -8.98
CA GLU A 206 -23.45 -21.92 -7.78
C GLU A 206 -23.43 -21.00 -6.54
N CYS A 207 -23.77 -21.55 -5.38
CA CYS A 207 -23.72 -20.79 -4.14
C CYS A 207 -22.28 -20.66 -3.65
N CYS A 208 -21.74 -19.44 -3.67
CA CYS A 208 -20.40 -19.14 -3.16
C CYS A 208 -20.50 -18.48 -1.78
N GLN A 209 -19.70 -18.95 -0.82
CA GLN A 209 -19.60 -18.37 0.51
C GLN A 209 -18.14 -18.04 0.82
N PHE A 210 -17.91 -16.79 1.21
CA PHE A 210 -16.61 -16.28 1.61
C PHE A 210 -16.66 -15.88 3.08
N THR A 211 -15.59 -16.17 3.83
CA THR A 211 -15.45 -15.80 5.24
C THR A 211 -14.08 -15.18 5.48
N MET A 212 -14.04 -14.20 6.39
CA MET A 212 -12.81 -13.57 6.84
C MET A 212 -12.87 -13.37 8.35
N ALA A 213 -11.88 -13.91 9.05
CA ALA A 213 -11.73 -13.69 10.47
C ALA A 213 -11.16 -12.29 10.75
N VAL A 214 -11.43 -11.77 11.94
CA VAL A 214 -10.89 -10.49 12.39
C VAL A 214 -10.35 -10.63 13.79
N ASP A 215 -9.15 -10.09 13.99
CA ASP A 215 -8.63 -9.73 15.30
C ASP A 215 -8.78 -8.21 15.45
N PHE A 216 -9.66 -7.79 16.35
CA PHE A 216 -9.88 -6.37 16.61
C PHE A 216 -8.75 -5.74 17.45
N GLU A 217 -7.96 -6.54 18.17
CA GLU A 217 -6.81 -6.07 18.96
C GLU A 217 -5.54 -5.90 18.10
N ALA A 218 -5.50 -6.51 16.92
CA ALA A 218 -4.40 -6.34 15.99
C ALA A 218 -4.21 -4.87 15.62
N ASP A 219 -2.95 -4.43 15.59
CA ASP A 219 -2.58 -3.08 15.18
C ASP A 219 -3.04 -2.85 13.73
N SER A 220 -4.08 -2.03 13.55
CA SER A 220 -4.73 -1.77 12.27
C SER A 220 -3.76 -1.27 11.19
N ARG A 221 -2.69 -0.59 11.60
CA ARG A 221 -1.64 -0.07 10.71
C ARG A 221 -0.72 -1.17 10.21
N GLN A 222 -0.50 -2.22 11.00
CA GLN A 222 0.24 -3.42 10.56
C GLN A 222 -0.65 -4.29 9.67
N VAL A 223 -1.93 -4.43 10.01
CA VAL A 223 -2.92 -5.12 9.16
C VAL A 223 -3.00 -4.47 7.77
N LEU A 224 -3.02 -3.14 7.70
CA LEU A 224 -3.00 -2.41 6.43
C LEU A 224 -1.77 -2.75 5.59
N ARG A 225 -0.57 -2.79 6.20
CA ARG A 225 0.68 -3.13 5.51
C ARG A 225 0.66 -4.58 5.01
N ALA A 226 0.25 -5.51 5.86
CA ALA A 226 0.12 -6.92 5.51
C ALA A 226 -0.91 -7.16 4.40
N ALA A 227 -1.93 -6.30 4.26
CA ALA A 227 -2.92 -6.39 3.20
C ALA A 227 -2.38 -6.00 1.82
N VAL A 228 -1.35 -5.14 1.74
CA VAL A 228 -0.87 -4.56 0.48
C VAL A 228 0.58 -4.93 0.13
N VAL A 229 1.35 -5.47 1.08
CA VAL A 229 2.73 -5.94 0.88
C VAL A 229 2.77 -7.45 1.06
N ASP A 230 3.08 -8.17 -0.01
CA ASP A 230 3.33 -9.61 0.05
C ASP A 230 4.78 -9.88 0.48
N PRO A 231 5.02 -10.48 1.65
CA PRO A 231 6.38 -10.80 2.12
C PRO A 231 7.10 -11.83 1.24
N ALA A 232 6.40 -12.60 0.42
CA ALA A 232 7.01 -13.54 -0.53
C ALA A 232 7.76 -12.82 -1.67
N PHE A 233 7.31 -11.61 -2.02
CA PHE A 233 7.88 -10.82 -3.12
C PHE A 233 8.49 -9.51 -2.68
N THR A 234 8.29 -9.08 -1.44
CA THR A 234 8.84 -7.84 -0.91
C THR A 234 9.17 -8.00 0.56
N ASN A 235 10.46 -8.01 0.92
CA ASN A 235 10.94 -8.06 2.30
C ASN A 235 11.48 -6.72 2.82
N ALA A 236 11.29 -5.63 2.05
CA ALA A 236 11.62 -4.27 2.45
C ALA A 236 10.39 -3.35 2.40
N TRP A 237 10.02 -2.77 3.54
CA TRP A 237 8.92 -1.80 3.64
C TRP A 237 8.98 -0.96 4.92
N ARG A 238 8.29 0.19 4.92
CA ARG A 238 8.12 1.03 6.10
C ARG A 238 7.15 0.38 7.10
N LEU A 239 7.61 0.10 8.32
CA LEU A 239 6.83 -0.42 9.45
C LEU A 239 6.14 0.69 10.27
N LEU A 240 6.75 1.87 10.33
CA LEU A 240 6.26 3.03 11.08
C LEU A 240 6.63 4.32 10.32
N HIS A 241 5.67 5.22 10.16
CA HIS A 241 5.73 6.45 9.38
C HIS A 241 5.32 7.67 10.23
N GLY A 242 6.11 7.98 11.25
CA GLY A 242 5.98 9.22 11.99
C GLY A 242 4.63 9.40 12.66
N ALA A 243 4.12 10.63 12.55
CA ALA A 243 2.85 11.05 13.13
C ALA A 243 1.64 10.27 12.58
N ALA A 244 1.70 9.78 11.33
CA ALA A 244 0.62 9.00 10.73
C ALA A 244 0.39 7.67 11.48
N ASP A 245 1.47 7.10 12.03
CA ASP A 245 1.40 5.92 12.90
C ASP A 245 1.44 6.30 14.40
N GLY A 246 1.19 7.56 14.76
CA GLY A 246 1.13 8.02 16.15
C GLY A 246 2.48 8.19 16.85
N TRP A 247 3.59 8.21 16.10
CA TRP A 247 4.94 8.43 16.64
C TRP A 247 5.67 9.55 15.89
N PRO A 248 5.32 10.83 16.13
CA PRO A 248 5.90 11.96 15.42
C PRO A 248 7.43 11.96 15.42
N GLY A 249 8.04 12.14 14.25
CA GLY A 249 9.50 12.21 14.10
C GLY A 249 10.23 10.87 14.15
N TRP A 250 9.53 9.73 14.29
CA TRP A 250 10.12 8.40 14.27
C TRP A 250 9.74 7.63 13.02
N TYR A 251 10.70 6.94 12.40
CA TYR A 251 10.45 6.13 11.22
C TYR A 251 11.14 4.77 11.37
N VAL A 252 10.44 3.68 11.07
CA VAL A 252 10.96 2.31 11.21
C VAL A 252 10.72 1.51 9.94
N GLU A 253 11.76 0.90 9.40
CA GLU A 253 11.81 0.19 8.11
C GLU A 253 12.22 -1.25 8.36
N ARG A 254 11.60 -2.20 7.66
CA ARG A 254 12.16 -3.52 7.43
C ARG A 254 13.03 -3.44 6.18
N LEU A 255 14.23 -4.01 6.24
CA LEU A 255 15.18 -4.16 5.14
C LEU A 255 15.70 -5.60 5.17
N GLY A 256 14.97 -6.51 4.53
CA GLY A 256 15.31 -7.94 4.53
C GLY A 256 15.21 -8.54 5.93
N GLU A 257 16.34 -9.03 6.42
CA GLU A 257 16.50 -9.60 7.77
C GLU A 257 16.76 -8.54 8.85
N PHE A 258 16.80 -7.25 8.51
CA PHE A 258 17.16 -6.18 9.44
C PHE A 258 16.06 -5.13 9.56
N ILE A 259 16.13 -4.35 10.64
CA ILE A 259 15.25 -3.20 10.88
C ILE A 259 16.09 -1.93 10.96
N LEU A 260 15.64 -0.87 10.27
CA LEU A 260 16.23 0.47 10.34
C LEU A 260 15.26 1.43 11.04
N SER A 261 15.65 1.91 12.21
CA SER A 261 15.02 2.98 12.98
C SER A 261 15.68 4.31 12.65
N GLN A 262 14.90 5.37 12.42
CA GLN A 262 15.40 6.71 12.10
C GLN A 262 14.63 7.76 12.90
N ALA A 263 15.33 8.67 13.61
CA ALA A 263 14.72 9.77 14.36
C ALA A 263 15.70 10.93 14.56
N GLU A 264 15.20 12.14 14.86
CA GLU A 264 16.04 13.28 15.29
C GLU A 264 16.37 13.23 16.80
N PHE A 265 15.96 12.17 17.49
CA PHE A 265 16.11 11.99 18.94
C PHE A 265 16.74 10.64 19.28
N ALA A 266 17.32 10.54 20.47
CA ALA A 266 17.82 9.27 21.01
C ALA A 266 16.66 8.35 21.41
N LEU A 267 16.82 7.04 21.17
CA LEU A 267 15.79 6.05 21.50
C LEU A 267 15.60 5.93 23.02
N SER A 268 14.35 6.11 23.47
CA SER A 268 13.94 5.81 24.85
C SER A 268 13.72 4.30 25.07
N PRO A 269 13.56 3.83 26.31
CA PRO A 269 13.22 2.44 26.60
C PRO A 269 11.95 1.94 25.88
N ASP A 270 10.92 2.78 25.75
CA ASP A 270 9.69 2.41 25.03
C ASP A 270 9.94 2.18 23.53
N HIS A 271 10.81 2.99 22.93
CA HIS A 271 11.21 2.80 21.54
C HIS A 271 11.94 1.47 21.35
N LEU A 272 12.88 1.15 22.26
CA LEU A 272 13.61 -0.12 22.22
C LEU A 272 12.67 -1.32 22.42
N ALA A 273 11.73 -1.25 23.36
CA ALA A 273 10.73 -2.31 23.57
C ALA A 273 9.86 -2.53 22.32
N ARG A 274 9.45 -1.45 21.64
CA ARG A 274 8.69 -1.54 20.39
C ARG A 274 9.54 -2.13 19.24
N LEU A 275 10.82 -1.76 19.14
CA LEU A 275 11.75 -2.32 18.16
C LEU A 275 12.00 -3.81 18.39
N GLU A 276 12.13 -4.25 19.64
CA GLU A 276 12.27 -5.68 19.97
C GLU A 276 11.01 -6.46 19.60
N LYS A 277 9.82 -5.88 19.80
CA LYS A 277 8.55 -6.47 19.34
C LYS A 277 8.54 -6.62 17.81
N PHE A 278 8.94 -5.59 17.07
CA PHE A 278 9.04 -5.69 15.60
C PHE A 278 10.05 -6.76 15.18
N LYS A 279 11.24 -6.75 15.77
CA LYS A 279 12.30 -7.73 15.51
C LYS A 279 11.80 -9.15 15.68
N SER A 280 11.16 -9.43 16.82
CA SER A 280 10.60 -10.75 17.13
C SER A 280 9.47 -11.15 16.18
N SER A 281 8.52 -10.24 15.93
CA SER A 281 7.35 -10.56 15.08
C SER A 281 7.71 -10.77 13.61
N LEU A 282 8.79 -10.17 13.12
CA LEU A 282 9.22 -10.25 11.73
C LEU A 282 10.37 -11.23 11.50
N GLY A 283 10.90 -11.84 12.57
CA GLY A 283 12.08 -12.70 12.49
C GLY A 283 13.34 -11.94 12.05
N ALA A 284 13.46 -10.66 12.40
CA ALA A 284 14.66 -9.89 12.05
C ALA A 284 15.85 -10.26 12.96
N ARG A 285 17.05 -10.25 12.40
CA ARG A 285 18.30 -10.59 13.08
C ARG A 285 18.87 -9.43 13.89
N GLY A 286 18.76 -8.21 13.36
CA GLY A 286 19.32 -7.02 13.98
C GLY A 286 18.51 -5.75 13.74
N VAL A 287 18.64 -4.79 14.64
CA VAL A 287 18.03 -3.47 14.56
C VAL A 287 19.13 -2.42 14.58
N TYR A 288 19.08 -1.53 13.60
CA TYR A 288 19.94 -0.38 13.47
C TYR A 288 19.17 0.91 13.76
N HIS A 289 19.84 1.91 14.32
CA HIS A 289 19.31 3.24 14.53
C HIS A 289 20.17 4.30 13.86
N LYS A 290 19.54 5.21 13.12
CA LYS A 290 20.17 6.35 12.48
C LYS A 290 19.63 7.64 13.06
N SER A 291 20.51 8.41 13.69
CA SER A 291 20.21 9.76 14.14
C SER A 291 20.14 10.72 12.95
N LEU A 292 18.96 11.27 12.70
CA LEU A 292 18.71 12.25 11.65
C LEU A 292 19.26 13.61 12.10
N ASN A 293 20.38 14.04 11.51
CA ASN A 293 20.98 15.33 11.81
C ASN A 293 20.69 16.33 10.68
N ARG A 294 20.14 17.50 11.04
CA ARG A 294 19.87 18.59 10.07
C ARG A 294 21.15 19.24 9.51
N ARG A 295 22.32 18.95 10.08
CA ARG A 295 23.63 19.49 9.66
C ARG A 295 24.48 18.42 8.96
N VAL A 296 24.01 17.95 7.82
CA VAL A 296 24.62 16.86 7.02
C VAL A 296 26.07 17.14 6.61
N ARG A 297 26.46 18.41 6.41
CA ARG A 297 27.76 18.78 5.84
C ARG A 297 28.98 18.67 6.78
N ALA A 298 28.78 18.39 8.07
CA ALA A 298 29.85 18.36 9.07
C ALA A 298 30.07 16.97 9.71
N ALA A 299 29.28 15.95 9.34
CA ALA A 299 29.37 14.62 9.92
C ALA A 299 30.19 13.68 9.02
N SER A 300 31.01 12.81 9.63
CA SER A 300 31.69 11.74 8.88
C SER A 300 30.68 10.71 8.35
N THR A 301 31.10 9.87 7.39
CA THR A 301 30.27 8.76 6.89
C THR A 301 29.84 7.85 8.03
N GLU A 302 30.75 7.54 8.95
CA GLU A 302 30.49 6.69 10.12
C GLU A 302 29.45 7.32 11.06
N GLN A 303 29.60 8.61 11.40
CA GLN A 303 28.64 9.34 12.24
C GLN A 303 27.25 9.47 11.59
N SER A 304 27.20 9.39 10.26
CA SER A 304 25.97 9.48 9.48
C SER A 304 25.34 8.12 9.21
N SER A 305 26.07 7.03 9.46
CA SER A 305 25.67 5.66 9.19
C SER A 305 24.81 5.12 10.33
N PRO A 306 23.78 4.30 10.01
CA PRO A 306 23.04 3.58 11.03
C PRO A 306 23.95 2.76 11.97
N GLN A 307 23.67 2.82 13.27
CA GLN A 307 24.40 2.10 14.32
C GLN A 307 23.57 0.92 14.84
N LEU A 308 24.20 -0.22 15.08
CA LEU A 308 23.52 -1.38 15.66
C LEU A 308 23.05 -1.06 17.08
N VAL A 309 21.79 -1.34 17.38
CA VAL A 309 21.20 -1.12 18.72
C VAL A 309 20.66 -2.39 19.37
N LEU A 310 20.24 -3.39 18.57
CA LEU A 310 19.73 -4.68 19.07
C LEU A 310 20.14 -5.82 18.12
N GLY A 311 20.43 -7.00 18.65
CA GLY A 311 20.65 -8.22 17.87
C GLY A 311 22.00 -8.29 17.17
N GLU A 312 22.02 -8.95 16.01
CA GLU A 312 23.24 -9.25 15.25
C GLU A 312 23.59 -8.16 14.23
N ALA A 313 24.88 -7.93 14.02
CA ALA A 313 25.37 -7.03 12.99
C ALA A 313 25.08 -7.60 11.58
N ALA A 314 24.62 -6.73 10.69
CA ALA A 314 24.51 -7.03 9.27
C ALA A 314 25.90 -7.17 8.63
N PRO A 315 26.04 -7.99 7.57
CA PRO A 315 27.19 -7.92 6.68
C PRO A 315 27.35 -6.51 6.07
N GLU A 316 28.54 -6.20 5.56
CA GLU A 316 28.83 -4.90 4.92
C GLU A 316 27.79 -4.56 3.83
N ARG A 317 27.42 -5.57 3.04
CA ARG A 317 26.37 -5.53 2.03
C ARG A 317 25.46 -6.74 2.18
N PHE A 318 24.16 -6.50 2.09
CA PHE A 318 23.14 -7.54 2.19
C PHE A 318 22.06 -7.31 1.14
N THR A 319 21.23 -8.32 0.88
CA THR A 319 20.19 -8.25 -0.15
C THR A 319 18.83 -8.02 0.47
N ILE A 320 18.04 -7.15 -0.16
CA ILE A 320 16.61 -6.97 0.08
C ILE A 320 15.84 -7.36 -1.18
N LEU A 321 14.57 -7.75 -0.99
CA LEU A 321 13.65 -8.15 -2.04
C LEU A 321 12.54 -7.10 -2.14
N GLU A 322 12.25 -6.64 -3.36
CA GLU A 322 11.13 -5.76 -3.65
C GLU A 322 10.53 -6.11 -5.02
N ASN A 323 9.20 -6.31 -5.08
CA ASN A 323 8.47 -6.70 -6.28
C ASN A 323 9.08 -7.92 -7.01
N GLY A 324 9.63 -8.88 -6.27
CA GLY A 324 10.29 -10.07 -6.80
C GLY A 324 11.72 -9.86 -7.31
N LEU A 325 12.29 -8.66 -7.16
CA LEU A 325 13.66 -8.33 -7.55
C LEU A 325 14.56 -8.05 -6.35
N ASN A 326 15.82 -8.41 -6.50
CA ASN A 326 16.84 -8.27 -5.48
C ASN A 326 17.54 -6.92 -5.60
N PHE A 327 17.77 -6.26 -4.47
CA PHE A 327 18.54 -5.02 -4.39
C PHE A 327 19.56 -5.13 -3.26
N GLU A 328 20.76 -4.63 -3.51
CA GLU A 328 21.81 -4.52 -2.51
C GLU A 328 21.53 -3.33 -1.57
N ALA A 329 21.63 -3.57 -0.27
CA ALA A 329 21.54 -2.59 0.79
C ALA A 329 22.82 -2.62 1.65
N SER A 330 23.09 -1.50 2.33
CA SER A 330 24.22 -1.38 3.25
C SER A 330 23.92 -0.36 4.34
N PHE A 331 24.36 -0.63 5.56
CA PHE A 331 24.34 0.35 6.65
C PHE A 331 25.64 1.15 6.78
N GLY A 332 26.67 0.87 5.99
CA GLY A 332 27.97 1.56 6.05
C GLY A 332 28.10 2.75 5.09
N GLU A 333 27.04 3.09 4.37
CA GLU A 333 27.07 4.03 3.23
C GLU A 333 26.56 5.44 3.60
N GLY A 334 26.68 5.80 4.87
CA GLY A 334 26.29 7.10 5.41
C GLY A 334 24.78 7.30 5.35
N TYR A 335 24.33 8.31 4.60
CA TYR A 335 22.90 8.61 4.50
C TYR A 335 22.13 7.63 3.61
N SER A 336 22.82 6.97 2.69
CA SER A 336 22.30 6.04 1.71
C SER A 336 22.30 4.63 2.30
N TYR A 337 21.21 3.88 2.10
CA TYR A 337 21.13 2.46 2.47
C TYR A 337 20.67 1.57 1.31
N GLY A 338 20.76 2.08 0.08
CA GLY A 338 20.62 1.28 -1.15
C GLY A 338 19.33 1.49 -1.94
N LEU A 339 18.19 1.78 -1.29
CA LEU A 339 16.90 1.90 -2.00
C LEU A 339 15.92 2.84 -1.28
N PHE A 340 15.20 3.67 -2.03
CA PHE A 340 14.10 4.50 -1.52
C PHE A 340 12.79 3.70 -1.61
N LEU A 341 12.26 3.24 -0.47
CA LEU A 341 11.13 2.29 -0.43
C LEU A 341 9.78 2.92 -0.77
N ASP A 342 9.66 4.24 -0.64
CA ASP A 342 8.50 5.03 -1.08
C ASP A 342 8.33 5.02 -2.61
N GLN A 343 9.41 4.78 -3.35
CA GLN A 343 9.39 4.63 -4.81
C GLN A 343 9.02 3.21 -5.30
N ARG A 344 8.67 2.28 -4.39
CA ARG A 344 8.34 0.88 -4.71
C ARG A 344 7.27 0.74 -5.78
N ASP A 345 6.19 1.50 -5.63
CA ASP A 345 5.05 1.39 -6.54
C ASP A 345 5.38 2.00 -7.91
N ASN A 346 6.22 3.04 -7.96
CA ASN A 346 6.72 3.57 -9.24
C ASN A 346 7.64 2.57 -9.96
N ARG A 347 8.48 1.84 -9.23
CA ARG A 347 9.27 0.73 -9.80
C ARG A 347 8.40 -0.42 -10.29
N ARG A 348 7.34 -0.77 -9.55
CA ARG A 348 6.34 -1.78 -9.95
C ARG A 348 5.65 -1.43 -11.27
N ARG A 349 5.34 -0.14 -11.49
CA ARG A 349 4.71 0.33 -12.75
C ARG A 349 5.53 -0.05 -13.98
N LEU A 350 6.87 0.02 -13.89
CA LEU A 350 7.77 -0.43 -14.97
C LEU A 350 7.65 -1.94 -15.22
N LEU A 351 7.58 -2.75 -14.16
CA LEU A 351 7.52 -4.22 -14.26
C LEU A 351 6.21 -4.73 -14.86
N THR A 352 5.11 -4.05 -14.56
CA THR A 352 3.77 -4.45 -15.02
C THR A 352 3.34 -3.77 -16.30
N GLY A 353 4.09 -2.76 -16.74
CA GLY A 353 3.68 -1.87 -17.81
C GLY A 353 2.36 -1.14 -17.55
N HIS A 354 2.04 -0.89 -16.27
CA HIS A 354 0.72 -0.39 -15.86
C HIS A 354 0.84 0.70 -14.80
N VAL A 355 0.48 1.94 -15.17
CA VAL A 355 0.50 3.10 -14.27
C VAL A 355 -0.86 3.30 -13.61
N ALA A 356 -1.91 3.32 -14.43
CA ALA A 356 -3.31 3.46 -14.01
C ALA A 356 -4.23 2.79 -15.05
N ALA A 357 -5.52 2.64 -14.74
CA ALA A 357 -6.48 1.95 -15.62
C ALA A 357 -6.61 2.58 -17.02
N ASP A 358 -6.32 3.86 -17.13
CA ASP A 358 -6.37 4.69 -18.33
C ASP A 358 -4.97 5.18 -18.76
N PHE A 359 -3.91 4.64 -18.15
CA PHE A 359 -2.53 5.00 -18.45
C PHE A 359 -1.62 3.77 -18.47
N GLU A 360 -1.50 3.20 -19.66
CA GLU A 360 -0.62 2.07 -19.95
C GLU A 360 0.83 2.53 -20.19
N LEU A 361 1.79 1.68 -19.82
CA LEU A 361 3.20 1.87 -20.06
C LEU A 361 3.76 0.62 -20.74
N SER A 362 3.71 0.55 -22.08
CA SER A 362 4.27 -0.61 -22.78
C SER A 362 5.79 -0.48 -22.91
N LEU A 363 6.54 -1.37 -22.25
CA LEU A 363 7.98 -1.52 -22.46
C LEU A 363 8.24 -2.83 -23.20
N SER A 364 9.19 -2.80 -24.13
CA SER A 364 9.63 -3.94 -24.93
C SER A 364 11.15 -3.96 -25.06
N ALA A 365 11.70 -4.99 -25.71
CA ALA A 365 13.13 -5.09 -26.01
C ALA A 365 13.67 -3.91 -26.85
N ASP A 366 12.80 -3.29 -27.63
CA ASP A 366 13.16 -2.15 -28.47
C ASP A 366 13.07 -0.82 -27.73
N SER A 367 12.43 -0.79 -26.56
CA SER A 367 12.23 0.43 -25.78
C SER A 367 13.55 0.96 -25.19
N GLU A 368 13.79 2.26 -25.34
CA GLU A 368 14.92 2.99 -24.76
C GLU A 368 14.45 3.82 -23.55
N VAL A 369 14.98 3.52 -22.36
CA VAL A 369 14.64 4.22 -21.11
C VAL A 369 15.82 5.03 -20.61
N LEU A 370 15.62 6.32 -20.36
CA LEU A 370 16.59 7.18 -19.68
C LEU A 370 16.23 7.33 -18.21
N ASN A 371 17.07 6.83 -17.31
CA ASN A 371 16.96 7.05 -15.88
C ASN A 371 17.97 8.12 -15.43
N THR A 372 17.49 9.34 -15.19
CA THR A 372 18.31 10.43 -14.66
C THR A 372 18.33 10.41 -13.13
N PHE A 373 19.41 10.89 -12.52
CA PHE A 373 19.63 10.81 -11.07
C PHE A 373 19.50 9.37 -10.56
N ALA A 374 20.10 8.45 -11.31
CA ALA A 374 19.80 7.03 -11.22
C ALA A 374 20.11 6.41 -9.85
N TYR A 375 20.96 7.04 -9.04
CA TYR A 375 21.39 6.54 -7.74
C TYR A 375 21.89 5.09 -7.90
N THR A 376 21.36 4.13 -7.13
CA THR A 376 21.70 2.71 -7.21
C THR A 376 20.93 1.96 -8.32
N CYS A 377 20.37 2.69 -9.28
CA CYS A 377 19.73 2.19 -10.49
C CYS A 377 18.48 1.32 -10.24
N GLY A 378 17.74 1.57 -9.16
CA GLY A 378 16.53 0.81 -8.82
C GLY A 378 15.46 0.79 -9.92
N PHE A 379 15.18 1.95 -10.53
CA PHE A 379 14.30 2.05 -11.69
C PHE A 379 14.87 1.32 -12.92
N SER A 380 16.17 1.46 -13.16
CA SER A 380 16.84 0.86 -14.31
C SER A 380 16.76 -0.67 -14.28
N VAL A 381 16.93 -1.28 -13.10
CA VAL A 381 16.79 -2.73 -12.92
C VAL A 381 15.37 -3.17 -13.27
N CYS A 382 14.35 -2.43 -12.84
CA CYS A 382 12.95 -2.76 -13.15
C CYS A 382 12.63 -2.58 -14.64
N ALA A 383 13.07 -1.48 -15.27
CA ALA A 383 12.90 -1.26 -16.71
C ALA A 383 13.62 -2.34 -17.55
N ALA A 384 14.86 -2.68 -17.18
CA ALA A 384 15.62 -3.73 -17.86
C ALA A 384 14.98 -5.12 -17.68
N ARG A 385 14.45 -5.43 -16.50
CA ARG A 385 13.70 -6.67 -16.27
C ARG A 385 12.43 -6.76 -17.13
N ALA A 386 11.78 -5.62 -17.39
CA ALA A 386 10.65 -5.49 -18.30
C ALA A 386 11.05 -5.54 -19.78
N GLY A 387 12.35 -5.66 -20.09
CA GLY A 387 12.89 -5.84 -21.43
C GLY A 387 13.57 -4.61 -22.02
N ALA A 388 13.39 -3.41 -21.44
CA ALA A 388 13.91 -2.19 -22.04
C ALA A 388 15.44 -2.09 -22.00
N ARG A 389 16.03 -1.45 -23.02
CA ARG A 389 17.41 -0.95 -22.95
C ARG A 389 17.42 0.31 -22.09
N VAL A 390 18.43 0.45 -21.22
CA VAL A 390 18.42 1.51 -20.20
C VAL A 390 19.71 2.30 -20.21
N THR A 391 19.59 3.62 -20.17
CA THR A 391 20.67 4.55 -19.90
C THR A 391 20.50 5.11 -18.49
N SER A 392 21.42 4.78 -17.59
CA SER A 392 21.43 5.23 -16.19
C SER A 392 22.45 6.35 -16.01
N LEU A 393 22.00 7.51 -15.56
CA LEU A 393 22.82 8.72 -15.45
C LEU A 393 22.86 9.22 -14.01
N ASP A 394 24.06 9.34 -13.43
CA ASP A 394 24.25 9.82 -12.06
C ASP A 394 25.56 10.60 -11.88
N LEU A 395 25.58 11.49 -10.88
CA LEU A 395 26.76 12.26 -10.46
C LEU A 395 27.77 11.44 -9.63
N SER A 396 27.46 10.18 -9.31
CA SER A 396 28.28 9.31 -8.47
C SER A 396 28.66 8.01 -9.21
N ARG A 397 29.95 7.86 -9.56
CA ARG A 397 30.48 6.59 -10.11
C ARG A 397 30.20 5.43 -9.16
N LYS A 398 30.38 5.66 -7.86
CA LYS A 398 30.12 4.68 -6.80
C LYS A 398 28.69 4.15 -6.84
N TYR A 399 27.70 5.01 -7.08
CA TYR A 399 26.30 4.57 -7.16
C TYR A 399 25.98 3.88 -8.49
N LEU A 400 26.60 4.28 -9.60
CA LEU A 400 26.50 3.54 -10.86
C LEU A 400 27.13 2.14 -10.76
N ASP A 401 28.26 2.00 -10.06
CA ASP A 401 28.90 0.72 -9.79
C ASP A 401 28.02 -0.16 -8.88
N TRP A 402 27.33 0.44 -7.91
CA TRP A 402 26.29 -0.23 -7.12
C TRP A 402 25.12 -0.67 -8.01
N GLY A 403 24.67 0.20 -8.91
CA GLY A 403 23.66 -0.13 -9.91
C GLY A 403 24.01 -1.34 -10.75
N ARG A 404 25.26 -1.44 -11.24
CA ARG A 404 25.73 -2.63 -11.96
C ARG A 404 25.67 -3.91 -11.11
N ARG A 405 25.98 -3.83 -9.80
CA ARG A 405 25.78 -4.97 -8.90
C ARG A 405 24.31 -5.34 -8.74
N ASN A 406 23.40 -4.37 -8.70
CA ASN A 406 21.96 -4.65 -8.69
C ASN A 406 21.49 -5.32 -9.99
N PHE A 407 22.05 -5.00 -11.16
CA PHE A 407 21.79 -5.74 -12.40
C PHE A 407 22.23 -7.20 -12.27
N LEU A 408 23.46 -7.44 -11.79
CA LEU A 408 24.00 -8.79 -11.59
C LEU A 408 23.19 -9.62 -10.58
N LEU A 409 22.71 -9.01 -9.48
CA LEU A 409 21.84 -9.67 -8.49
C LEU A 409 20.52 -10.20 -9.08
N ASN A 410 20.10 -9.67 -10.24
CA ASN A 410 18.89 -10.06 -10.94
C ASN A 410 19.18 -10.82 -12.25
N ALA A 411 20.42 -11.29 -12.44
CA ALA A 411 20.86 -11.96 -13.66
C ALA A 411 20.59 -11.17 -14.95
N ILE A 412 20.65 -9.83 -14.87
CA ILE A 412 20.51 -8.94 -16.02
C ILE A 412 21.92 -8.66 -16.56
N ASP A 413 22.16 -8.97 -17.83
CA ASP A 413 23.41 -8.62 -18.49
C ASP A 413 23.51 -7.10 -18.66
N SER A 414 24.51 -6.48 -18.02
CA SER A 414 24.75 -5.05 -18.10
C SER A 414 25.31 -4.56 -19.45
N SER A 415 25.77 -5.45 -20.34
CA SER A 415 26.44 -5.08 -21.60
C SER A 415 25.53 -4.31 -22.57
N GLY A 416 24.22 -4.58 -22.55
CA GLY A 416 23.21 -3.89 -23.35
C GLY A 416 22.70 -2.59 -22.73
N HIS A 417 23.27 -2.13 -21.62
CA HIS A 417 22.81 -0.95 -20.89
C HIS A 417 23.96 0.06 -20.67
N GLU A 418 23.61 1.35 -20.60
CA GLU A 418 24.57 2.43 -20.41
C GLU A 418 24.57 2.93 -18.96
N PHE A 419 25.75 3.19 -18.42
CA PHE A 419 25.95 3.75 -17.08
C PHE A 419 26.87 4.96 -17.20
N ILE A 420 26.26 6.14 -17.17
CA ILE A 420 26.91 7.39 -17.51
C ILE A 420 27.16 8.19 -16.24
N TYR A 421 28.43 8.47 -15.98
CA TYR A 421 28.82 9.42 -14.96
C TYR A 421 28.75 10.85 -15.52
N GLY A 422 27.91 11.69 -14.91
CA GLY A 422 27.85 13.10 -15.27
C GLY A 422 26.62 13.82 -14.76
N ASP A 423 26.58 15.12 -15.04
CA ASP A 423 25.46 15.99 -14.71
C ASP A 423 24.26 15.75 -15.63
N ALA A 424 23.06 15.70 -15.06
CA ALA A 424 21.83 15.43 -15.79
C ALA A 424 21.57 16.46 -16.91
N PHE A 425 21.69 17.75 -16.62
CA PHE A 425 21.41 18.82 -17.57
C PHE A 425 22.42 18.86 -18.72
N ASP A 426 23.69 18.56 -18.44
CA ASP A 426 24.72 18.46 -19.47
C ASP A 426 24.43 17.33 -20.46
N TRP A 427 24.05 16.15 -19.95
CA TRP A 427 23.79 14.98 -20.78
C TRP A 427 22.48 15.05 -21.54
N LEU A 428 21.42 15.59 -20.95
CA LEU A 428 20.17 15.87 -21.67
C LEU A 428 20.42 16.76 -22.90
N ARG A 429 21.19 17.84 -22.74
CA ARG A 429 21.61 18.69 -23.88
C ARG A 429 22.44 17.94 -24.92
N ARG A 430 23.32 17.02 -24.50
CA ARG A 430 24.15 16.22 -25.42
C ARG A 430 23.31 15.21 -26.20
N PHE A 431 22.35 14.56 -25.55
CA PHE A 431 21.42 13.63 -26.22
C PHE A 431 20.56 14.38 -27.23
N ALA A 432 19.99 15.52 -26.84
CA ALA A 432 19.19 16.36 -27.73
C ALA A 432 20.01 16.82 -28.96
N LYS A 433 21.23 17.31 -28.75
CA LYS A 433 22.13 17.70 -29.85
C LYS A 433 22.46 16.56 -30.80
N LYS A 434 22.48 15.31 -30.31
CA LYS A 434 22.71 14.10 -31.11
C LYS A 434 21.43 13.52 -31.71
N GLY A 435 20.26 14.07 -31.40
CA GLY A 435 18.96 13.51 -31.80
C GLY A 435 18.70 12.12 -31.22
N ARG A 436 19.28 11.77 -30.06
CA ARG A 436 18.97 10.50 -29.39
C ARG A 436 17.63 10.65 -28.67
N LEU A 437 16.71 9.76 -29.00
CA LEU A 437 15.36 9.71 -28.43
C LEU A 437 15.21 8.55 -27.43
N PHE A 438 14.36 8.74 -26.42
CA PHE A 438 13.96 7.75 -25.43
C PHE A 438 12.44 7.63 -25.36
N ASP A 439 11.93 6.41 -25.19
CA ASP A 439 10.49 6.15 -25.03
C ASP A 439 10.00 6.53 -23.63
N LEU A 440 10.90 6.53 -22.64
CA LEU A 440 10.60 6.93 -21.27
C LEU A 440 11.80 7.65 -20.65
N VAL A 441 11.53 8.81 -20.05
CA VAL A 441 12.51 9.55 -19.25
C VAL A 441 12.05 9.62 -17.79
N ILE A 442 12.87 9.13 -16.88
CA ILE A 442 12.63 9.14 -15.43
C ILE A 442 13.41 10.31 -14.83
N LEU A 443 12.68 11.20 -14.14
CA LEU A 443 13.20 12.39 -13.48
C LEU A 443 12.94 12.29 -11.96
N ASP A 444 13.91 11.75 -11.21
CA ASP A 444 13.84 11.63 -9.74
C ASP A 444 15.02 12.38 -9.05
N PRO A 445 15.13 13.71 -9.23
CA PRO A 445 16.23 14.45 -8.64
C PRO A 445 16.09 14.54 -7.11
N PRO A 446 17.21 14.61 -6.37
CA PRO A 446 17.15 14.95 -4.95
C PRO A 446 16.60 16.37 -4.76
N THR A 447 16.04 16.66 -3.58
CA THR A 447 15.53 18.01 -3.25
C THR A 447 16.59 19.11 -3.42
N PHE A 448 17.85 18.74 -3.16
CA PHE A 448 19.02 19.59 -3.33
C PHE A 448 20.17 18.73 -3.86
N SER A 449 20.88 19.22 -4.88
CA SER A 449 22.18 18.68 -5.28
C SER A 449 23.13 19.79 -5.69
N GLN A 450 24.42 19.45 -5.73
CA GLN A 450 25.45 20.37 -6.19
C GLN A 450 26.42 19.60 -7.08
N SER A 451 26.55 20.02 -8.33
CA SER A 451 27.56 19.51 -9.25
C SER A 451 28.67 20.56 -9.42
N LYS A 452 29.90 20.10 -9.68
CA LYS A 452 31.05 21.01 -9.86
C LYS A 452 30.91 21.89 -11.11
N ALA A 453 30.22 21.39 -12.14
CA ALA A 453 30.10 22.04 -13.45
C ALA A 453 28.77 22.79 -13.63
N GLY A 454 27.66 22.24 -13.11
CA GLY A 454 26.30 22.78 -13.25
C GLY A 454 25.83 23.64 -12.08
N GLY A 455 26.61 23.73 -10.99
CA GLY A 455 26.26 24.55 -9.83
C GLY A 455 25.27 23.85 -8.89
N VAL A 456 24.37 24.62 -8.30
CA VAL A 456 23.42 24.15 -7.29
C VAL A 456 22.06 23.93 -7.93
N PHE A 457 21.51 22.73 -7.78
CA PHE A 457 20.13 22.40 -8.16
C PHE A 457 19.23 22.38 -6.92
N ARG A 458 18.04 22.96 -7.04
CA ARG A 458 16.97 22.95 -6.04
C ARG A 458 15.66 22.57 -6.72
N ALA A 459 15.10 21.42 -6.33
CA ALA A 459 13.86 20.92 -6.92
C ALA A 459 12.70 21.95 -6.87
N GLN A 460 12.61 22.77 -5.84
CA GLN A 460 11.57 23.80 -5.75
C GLN A 460 11.64 24.88 -6.85
N LYS A 461 12.84 25.15 -7.39
CA LYS A 461 13.07 26.24 -8.35
C LYS A 461 13.35 25.71 -9.76
N ASP A 462 14.12 24.65 -9.86
CA ASP A 462 14.81 24.28 -11.10
C ASP A 462 14.15 23.06 -11.78
N TYR A 463 13.09 22.48 -11.20
CA TYR A 463 12.43 21.29 -11.76
C TYR A 463 11.78 21.57 -13.13
N GLY A 464 11.23 22.77 -13.34
CA GLY A 464 10.69 23.18 -14.64
C GLY A 464 11.75 23.22 -15.73
N GLU A 465 12.98 23.65 -15.39
CA GLU A 465 14.12 23.61 -16.31
C GLU A 465 14.54 22.17 -16.62
N LEU A 466 14.53 21.29 -15.61
CA LEU A 466 14.84 19.87 -15.80
C LEU A 466 13.87 19.21 -16.77
N VAL A 467 12.56 19.44 -16.60
CA VAL A 467 11.53 18.93 -17.51
C VAL A 467 11.75 19.49 -18.91
N THR A 468 11.98 20.80 -19.04
CA THR A 468 12.23 21.46 -20.33
C THR A 468 13.46 20.88 -21.05
N ALA A 469 14.52 20.55 -20.30
CA ALA A 469 15.72 19.93 -20.85
C ALA A 469 15.50 18.48 -21.30
N ALA A 470 14.52 17.79 -20.72
CA ALA A 470 14.18 16.41 -21.04
C ALA A 470 13.21 16.26 -22.23
N LEU A 471 12.40 17.27 -22.54
CA LEU A 471 11.44 17.21 -23.66
C LEU A 471 12.05 16.92 -25.05
N PRO A 472 13.26 17.39 -25.41
CA PRO A 472 13.84 17.14 -26.74
C PRO A 472 14.57 15.80 -26.88
N VAL A 473 14.59 14.97 -25.83
CA VAL A 473 15.26 13.66 -25.82
C VAL A 473 14.26 12.52 -25.72
#